data_AF-A0AAD3VYV1-F1
#
_entry.id   AF-A0AAD3VYV1-F1
#
_cell.length_a   1.000
_cell.length_b   1.000
_cell.length_c   1.000
_cell.angle_alpha   90.00
_cell.angle_beta   90.00
_cell.angle_gamma   90.00
#
_symmetry.space_group_name_H-M   'P 1'
#
loop_
_entity.id
_entity.type
_entity.pdbx_description
1 polymer ?
#
loop_
_entity_poly.entity_id
_entity_poly.type
_entity_poly.pdbx_seq_one_letter_code
_entity_poly.pdbx_strand_id
1 'polypeptide(L)'
;MWQKLANIDRRIIYALMILVIALSLIKPVGLAIVPTAETQRVYDFIDALPSGSIVYLGFDFSAGGIPELMPAAHSLVRQGFRKDLRFICAGMWVMAGDMADTAFSIVEEEFPDKEYGVDWINVGYKPGGEVLLQKMLSSIYEAAVGRDHYGNDLKTLPLLNEAPTIKDTDALFIFVTGTPGERQYIAHVSSPHNIPLCVSTISVSVPELMPLIQARQVHAGVLGMKGAAEYEVLVGNPGSATAGMDAQSFSHALIIVFIILGNLGYLLTREK
;
A
#
# COMPACT_ATOMS: atom_id res chain seq x y z
N MET A 1 -48.26 8.26 2.38
CA MET A 1 -47.13 7.34 2.59
C MET A 1 -46.00 7.63 1.60
N TRP A 2 -46.27 7.59 0.30
CA TRP A 2 -45.26 7.81 -0.75
C TRP A 2 -44.65 9.23 -0.80
N GLN A 3 -45.43 10.29 -0.55
CA GLN A 3 -44.89 11.65 -0.38
C GLN A 3 -43.94 11.82 0.83
N LYS A 4 -44.06 10.96 1.86
CA LYS A 4 -43.12 10.94 2.99
C LYS A 4 -41.83 10.18 2.65
N LEU A 5 -41.91 9.15 1.81
CA LEU A 5 -40.72 8.44 1.28
C LEU A 5 -39.93 9.31 0.29
N ALA A 6 -40.60 10.13 -0.51
CA ALA A 6 -39.95 11.05 -1.45
C ALA A 6 -39.25 12.23 -0.75
N ASN A 7 -39.66 12.57 0.48
CA ASN A 7 -39.11 13.66 1.29
C ASN A 7 -38.39 13.13 2.54
N ILE A 8 -37.66 12.01 2.43
CA ILE A 8 -36.81 11.54 3.53
C ILE A 8 -35.77 12.63 3.82
N ASP A 9 -35.68 13.05 5.09
CA ASP A 9 -34.64 13.98 5.52
C ASP A 9 -33.26 13.35 5.27
N ARG A 10 -32.40 14.07 4.53
CA ARG A 10 -31.02 13.68 4.26
C ARG A 10 -30.24 13.29 5.52
N ARG A 11 -30.60 13.83 6.69
CA ARG A 11 -29.99 13.47 7.98
C ARG A 11 -30.21 12.00 8.34
N ILE A 12 -31.37 11.44 8.00
CA ILE A 12 -31.68 10.02 8.22
C ILE A 12 -30.81 9.16 7.31
N ILE A 13 -30.66 9.56 6.04
CA ILE A 13 -29.78 8.89 5.08
C ILE A 13 -28.34 8.89 5.61
N TYR A 14 -27.81 10.04 6.04
CA TYR A 14 -26.46 10.11 6.60
C TYR A 14 -26.31 9.31 7.91
N ALA A 15 -27.31 9.33 8.79
CA ALA A 15 -27.27 8.51 10.01
C ALA A 15 -27.23 7.01 9.69
N LEU A 16 -28.02 6.55 8.72
CA LEU A 16 -28.01 5.15 8.28
C LEU A 16 -26.70 4.77 7.58
N MET A 17 -26.14 5.67 6.77
CA MET A 17 -24.82 5.47 6.15
C MET A 17 -23.73 5.33 7.20
N ILE A 18 -23.67 6.25 8.18
CA ILE A 18 -22.71 6.18 9.29
C ILE A 18 -22.87 4.86 10.05
N LEU A 19 -24.11 4.45 10.34
CA LEU A 19 -24.38 3.19 11.03
C LEU A 19 -23.88 1.97 10.22
N VAL A 20 -24.17 1.91 8.92
CA VAL A 20 -23.75 0.80 8.06
C VAL A 20 -22.23 0.74 7.95
N ILE A 21 -21.56 1.88 7.74
CA ILE A 21 -20.10 1.95 7.69
C ILE A 21 -19.49 1.50 9.02
N ALA A 22 -19.96 2.05 10.14
CA ALA A 22 -19.45 1.71 11.46
C ALA A 22 -19.62 0.22 11.78
N LEU A 23 -20.80 -0.36 11.49
CA LEU A 23 -21.04 -1.78 11.69
C LEU A 23 -20.12 -2.66 10.83
N SER A 24 -19.91 -2.28 9.57
CA SER A 24 -19.04 -3.02 8.64
C SER A 24 -17.57 -2.97 9.06
N LEU A 25 -17.12 -1.84 9.64
CA LEU A 25 -15.75 -1.70 10.14
C LEU A 25 -15.52 -2.42 11.47
N ILE A 26 -16.51 -2.44 12.37
CA ILE A 26 -16.41 -3.12 13.68
C ILE A 26 -16.53 -4.64 13.51
N LYS A 27 -17.41 -5.09 12.62
CA LYS A 27 -17.66 -6.50 12.37
C LYS A 27 -17.70 -6.76 10.86
N PRO A 28 -16.53 -6.80 10.20
CA PRO A 28 -16.46 -7.13 8.79
C PRO A 28 -17.07 -8.51 8.55
N VAL A 29 -17.87 -8.61 7.50
CA VAL A 29 -18.60 -9.82 7.11
C VAL A 29 -17.67 -10.77 6.34
N GLY A 30 -16.61 -10.23 5.73
CA GLY A 30 -15.67 -10.96 4.89
C GLY A 30 -16.32 -11.35 3.58
N LEU A 31 -16.84 -10.37 2.83
CA LEU A 31 -17.34 -10.64 1.49
C LEU A 31 -16.24 -11.29 0.64
N ALA A 32 -16.62 -12.23 -0.22
CA ALA A 32 -15.64 -12.95 -1.03
C ALA A 32 -14.89 -11.99 -1.95
N ILE A 33 -13.58 -11.84 -1.72
CA ILE A 33 -12.67 -11.09 -2.57
C ILE A 33 -11.96 -12.08 -3.47
N VAL A 34 -12.10 -11.91 -4.79
CA VAL A 34 -11.34 -12.69 -5.79
C VAL A 34 -10.16 -11.82 -6.23
N PRO A 35 -8.91 -12.24 -5.95
CA PRO A 35 -7.72 -11.50 -6.35
C PRO A 35 -7.65 -11.26 -7.85
N THR A 36 -7.28 -10.05 -8.25
CA THR A 36 -7.01 -9.75 -9.65
C THR A 36 -5.67 -10.34 -10.09
N ALA A 37 -5.50 -10.50 -11.41
CA ALA A 37 -4.22 -10.95 -11.97
C ALA A 37 -3.05 -10.05 -11.56
N GLU A 38 -3.27 -8.75 -11.39
CA GLU A 38 -2.22 -7.81 -10.98
C GLU A 38 -1.72 -8.08 -9.56
N THR A 39 -2.64 -8.15 -8.59
CA THR A 39 -2.28 -8.44 -7.20
C THR A 39 -1.70 -9.85 -7.05
N GLN A 40 -2.24 -10.84 -7.79
CA GLN A 40 -1.69 -12.20 -7.79
C GLN A 40 -0.25 -12.23 -8.29
N ARG A 41 0.07 -11.50 -9.37
CA ARG A 41 1.46 -11.42 -9.88
C ARG A 41 2.41 -10.80 -8.86
N VAL A 42 1.96 -9.82 -8.07
CA VAL A 42 2.78 -9.28 -6.97
C VAL A 42 3.04 -10.36 -5.93
N TYR A 43 1.98 -11.05 -5.46
CA TYR A 43 2.11 -12.11 -4.49
C TYR A 43 3.06 -13.22 -4.97
N ASP A 44 2.88 -13.70 -6.20
CA ASP A 44 3.68 -14.75 -6.81
C ASP A 44 5.13 -14.31 -7.01
N PHE A 45 5.37 -13.05 -7.39
CA PHE A 45 6.71 -12.50 -7.54
C PHE A 45 7.47 -12.48 -6.21
N ILE A 46 6.84 -11.96 -5.15
CA ILE A 46 7.44 -11.97 -3.81
C ILE A 46 7.60 -13.41 -3.30
N ASP A 47 6.68 -14.31 -3.64
CA ASP A 47 6.79 -15.74 -3.29
C ASP A 47 7.86 -16.48 -4.08
N ALA A 48 8.24 -16.00 -5.26
CA ALA A 48 9.32 -16.59 -6.03
C ALA A 48 10.72 -16.13 -5.58
N LEU A 49 10.83 -15.08 -4.77
CA LEU A 49 12.12 -14.60 -4.28
C LEU A 49 12.80 -15.65 -3.38
N PRO A 50 14.12 -15.89 -3.55
CA PRO A 50 14.88 -16.75 -2.65
C PRO A 50 14.84 -16.26 -1.19
N SER A 51 14.96 -17.22 -0.26
CA SER A 51 15.20 -16.92 1.17
C SER A 51 16.43 -16.03 1.32
N GLY A 52 16.37 -15.03 2.20
CA GLY A 52 17.47 -14.09 2.44
C GLY A 52 17.57 -12.94 1.44
N SER A 53 16.73 -12.92 0.39
CA SER A 53 16.70 -11.82 -0.58
C SER A 53 16.36 -10.48 0.09
N ILE A 54 16.96 -9.41 -0.43
CA ILE A 54 16.86 -8.05 0.10
C ILE A 54 15.91 -7.25 -0.79
N VAL A 55 14.82 -6.75 -0.22
CA VAL A 55 13.83 -5.93 -0.91
C VAL A 55 13.93 -4.49 -0.43
N TYR A 56 14.10 -3.56 -1.37
CA TYR A 56 14.01 -2.14 -1.06
C TYR A 56 12.54 -1.71 -1.01
N LEU A 57 12.15 -1.05 0.07
CA LEU A 57 10.81 -0.49 0.26
C LEU A 57 10.84 1.04 0.16
N GLY A 58 10.19 1.57 -0.87
CA GLY A 58 10.02 3.02 -1.05
C GLY A 58 8.73 3.52 -0.42
N PHE A 59 8.80 4.27 0.68
CA PHE A 59 7.63 4.84 1.34
C PHE A 59 7.38 6.28 0.86
N ASP A 60 6.89 6.41 -0.36
CA ASP A 60 6.72 7.68 -1.08
C ASP A 60 5.25 8.15 -1.09
N PHE A 61 4.65 8.17 0.10
CA PHE A 61 3.27 8.62 0.29
C PHE A 61 3.04 9.42 1.58
N SER A 62 1.90 10.10 1.62
CA SER A 62 1.43 10.90 2.75
C SER A 62 0.16 10.31 3.37
N ALA A 63 -0.31 10.89 4.49
CA ALA A 63 -1.43 10.39 5.27
C ALA A 63 -2.70 10.06 4.45
N GLY A 64 -2.96 10.78 3.35
CA GLY A 64 -4.12 10.53 2.48
C GLY A 64 -4.09 9.15 1.79
N GLY A 65 -2.91 8.56 1.60
CA GLY A 65 -2.74 7.23 1.01
C GLY A 65 -2.81 6.08 2.02
N ILE A 66 -2.80 6.35 3.33
CA ILE A 66 -2.77 5.31 4.38
C ILE A 66 -3.86 4.25 4.19
N PRO A 67 -5.14 4.59 3.94
CA PRO A 67 -6.20 3.58 3.84
C PRO A 67 -6.01 2.58 2.68
N GLU A 68 -5.20 2.94 1.68
CA GLU A 68 -4.95 2.11 0.50
C GLU A 68 -3.58 1.44 0.54
N LEU A 69 -2.55 2.15 1.01
CA LEU A 69 -1.16 1.74 0.88
C LEU A 69 -0.61 1.04 2.12
N MET A 70 -1.03 1.45 3.32
CA MET A 70 -0.54 0.84 4.56
C MET A 70 -0.96 -0.64 4.70
N PRO A 71 -2.21 -1.04 4.37
CA PRO A 71 -2.59 -2.46 4.45
C PRO A 71 -1.82 -3.33 3.45
N ALA A 72 -1.48 -2.77 2.28
CA ALA A 72 -0.59 -3.41 1.31
C ALA A 72 0.83 -3.56 1.87
N ALA A 73 1.35 -2.54 2.56
CA ALA A 73 2.67 -2.60 3.20
C ALA A 73 2.72 -3.65 4.30
N HIS A 74 1.72 -3.70 5.19
CA HIS A 74 1.61 -4.75 6.21
C HIS A 74 1.55 -6.14 5.58
N SER A 75 0.79 -6.33 4.50
CA SER A 75 0.70 -7.61 3.79
C SER A 75 2.04 -8.02 3.18
N LEU A 76 2.76 -7.08 2.56
CA LEU A 76 4.10 -7.33 2.01
C LEU A 76 5.11 -7.71 3.09
N VAL A 77 5.15 -6.96 4.20
CA VAL A 77 6.06 -7.24 5.33
C VAL A 77 5.78 -8.62 5.90
N ARG A 78 4.52 -8.98 6.12
CA ARG A 78 4.13 -10.33 6.57
C ARG A 78 4.55 -11.43 5.60
N GLN A 79 4.30 -11.25 4.31
CA GLN A 79 4.69 -12.25 3.31
C GLN A 79 6.20 -12.41 3.28
N GLY A 80 6.94 -11.30 3.25
CA GLY A 80 8.39 -11.35 3.14
C GLY A 80 9.06 -11.93 4.37
N PHE A 81 8.65 -11.58 5.60
CA PHE A 81 9.25 -12.20 6.78
C PHE A 81 8.94 -13.69 6.93
N ARG A 82 7.75 -14.15 6.52
CA ARG A 82 7.46 -15.60 6.43
C ARG A 82 8.36 -16.34 5.42
N LYS A 83 8.95 -15.62 4.47
CA LYS A 83 9.91 -16.10 3.49
C LYS A 83 11.35 -15.76 3.81
N ASP A 84 11.60 -15.24 5.02
CA ASP A 84 12.94 -14.84 5.45
C ASP A 84 13.57 -13.79 4.51
N LEU A 85 12.75 -12.90 3.95
CA LEU A 85 13.21 -11.72 3.22
C LEU A 85 13.66 -10.64 4.19
N ARG A 86 14.54 -9.76 3.70
CA ARG A 86 15.09 -8.63 4.45
C ARG A 86 14.75 -7.31 3.76
N PHE A 87 14.65 -6.23 4.53
CA PHE A 87 14.08 -4.98 4.01
C PHE A 87 14.95 -3.75 4.26
N ILE A 88 15.17 -2.96 3.22
CA ILE A 88 15.76 -1.62 3.33
C ILE A 88 14.69 -0.59 3.00
N CYS A 89 14.27 0.20 3.98
CA CYS A 89 13.20 1.19 3.81
C CYS A 89 13.77 2.59 3.67
N ALA A 90 13.33 3.35 2.67
CA ALA A 90 13.64 4.77 2.53
C ALA A 90 12.54 5.48 1.72
N GLY A 91 12.65 6.79 1.57
CA GLY A 91 11.76 7.51 0.64
C GLY A 91 12.19 8.94 0.37
N MET A 92 11.65 9.48 -0.72
CA MET A 92 11.81 10.86 -1.18
C MET A 92 10.78 11.81 -0.53
N TRP A 93 9.83 11.28 0.23
CA TRP A 93 8.79 12.05 0.92
C TRP A 93 9.10 12.20 2.40
N VAL A 94 8.71 13.35 2.98
CA VAL A 94 9.02 13.69 4.38
C VAL A 94 8.51 12.64 5.38
N MET A 95 7.37 12.00 5.09
CA MET A 95 6.76 10.99 5.96
C MET A 95 7.34 9.57 5.78
N ALA A 96 8.34 9.37 4.92
CA ALA A 96 8.83 8.03 4.57
C ALA A 96 9.27 7.21 5.80
N GLY A 97 9.96 7.85 6.75
CA GLY A 97 10.38 7.21 8.00
C GLY A 97 9.18 6.76 8.84
N ASP A 98 8.24 7.67 9.10
CA ASP A 98 7.05 7.39 9.91
C ASP A 98 6.14 6.32 9.26
N MET A 99 6.03 6.32 7.93
CA MET A 99 5.27 5.31 7.19
C MET A 99 5.94 3.93 7.26
N ALA A 100 7.26 3.87 7.15
CA ALA A 100 8.01 2.64 7.34
C ALA A 100 7.85 2.13 8.79
N ASP A 101 7.98 2.98 9.81
CA ASP A 101 7.75 2.59 11.20
C ASP A 101 6.35 2.01 11.41
N THR A 102 5.34 2.64 10.82
CA THR A 102 3.96 2.16 10.90
C THR A 102 3.81 0.80 10.21
N ALA A 103 4.46 0.60 9.05
CA ALA A 103 4.44 -0.68 8.34
C ALA A 103 5.15 -1.80 9.11
N PHE A 104 6.21 -1.49 9.84
CA PHE A 104 6.97 -2.46 10.63
C PHE A 104 6.53 -2.56 12.10
N SER A 105 5.50 -1.80 12.51
CA SER A 105 4.94 -1.88 13.88
C SER A 105 4.38 -3.25 14.25
N ILE A 106 4.07 -4.09 13.25
CA ILE A 106 3.59 -5.47 13.45
C ILE A 106 4.71 -6.45 13.82
N VAL A 107 5.98 -6.06 13.66
CA VAL A 107 7.12 -6.98 13.77
C VAL A 107 7.31 -7.49 15.18
N GLU A 108 7.24 -6.62 16.19
CA GLU A 108 7.44 -7.02 17.58
C GLU A 108 6.42 -8.09 18.05
N GLU A 109 5.17 -7.98 17.57
CA GLU A 109 4.09 -8.90 17.93
C GLU A 109 4.08 -10.17 17.05
N GLU A 110 4.21 -10.02 15.73
CA GLU A 110 4.03 -11.13 14.78
C GLU A 110 5.32 -11.87 14.42
N PHE A 111 6.48 -11.22 14.56
CA PHE A 111 7.80 -11.73 14.15
C PHE A 111 8.89 -11.38 15.18
N PRO A 112 8.76 -11.87 16.44
CA PRO A 112 9.66 -11.51 17.54
C PRO A 112 11.11 -11.99 17.34
N ASP A 113 11.35 -12.86 16.36
CA ASP A 113 12.66 -13.35 15.93
C ASP A 113 13.37 -12.43 14.92
N LYS A 114 12.68 -11.41 14.40
CA LYS A 114 13.24 -10.46 13.42
C LYS A 114 13.87 -9.26 14.10
N GLU A 115 15.11 -8.97 13.74
CA GLU A 115 15.95 -7.97 14.41
C GLU A 115 16.19 -6.74 13.53
N TYR A 116 16.02 -5.54 14.11
CA TYR A 116 16.37 -4.29 13.46
C TYR A 116 17.89 -4.21 13.22
N GLY A 117 18.30 -3.75 12.04
CA GLY A 117 19.70 -3.71 11.62
C GLY A 117 20.18 -4.97 10.90
N VAL A 118 19.50 -6.11 11.09
CA VAL A 118 19.85 -7.40 10.48
C VAL A 118 18.80 -7.80 9.45
N ASP A 119 17.53 -7.87 9.84
CA ASP A 119 16.43 -8.27 8.96
C ASP A 119 15.79 -7.07 8.27
N TRP A 120 15.78 -5.91 8.91
CA TRP A 120 15.27 -4.70 8.29
C TRP A 120 15.91 -3.43 8.84
N ILE A 121 15.94 -2.39 8.02
CA ILE A 121 16.40 -1.05 8.40
C ILE A 121 15.46 0.02 7.86
N ASN A 122 15.32 1.12 8.62
CA ASN A 122 14.57 2.30 8.20
C ASN A 122 15.52 3.48 8.05
N VAL A 123 15.95 3.74 6.82
CA VAL A 123 16.78 4.90 6.46
C VAL A 123 15.97 6.21 6.55
N GLY A 124 14.66 6.12 6.35
CA GLY A 124 13.72 7.22 6.41
C GLY A 124 13.81 8.19 5.24
N TYR A 125 13.35 9.42 5.48
CA TYR A 125 13.39 10.50 4.51
C TYR A 125 14.76 11.20 4.47
N LYS A 126 15.22 11.52 3.26
CA LYS A 126 16.37 12.40 3.04
C LYS A 126 16.07 13.43 1.96
N PRO A 127 16.43 14.71 2.16
CA PRO A 127 16.17 15.75 1.18
C PRO A 127 16.95 15.51 -0.12
N GLY A 128 16.34 15.87 -1.25
CA GLY A 128 16.97 15.76 -2.57
C GLY A 128 16.05 15.24 -3.68
N GLY A 129 14.84 14.76 -3.34
CA GLY A 129 13.92 14.21 -4.34
C GLY A 129 14.58 13.08 -5.14
N GLU A 130 14.53 13.14 -6.47
CA GLU A 130 15.13 12.12 -7.32
C GLU A 130 16.67 12.01 -7.21
N VAL A 131 17.35 13.07 -6.77
CA VAL A 131 18.81 13.05 -6.53
C VAL A 131 19.15 12.07 -5.41
N LEU A 132 18.22 11.82 -4.48
CA LEU A 132 18.39 10.79 -3.45
C LEU A 132 18.62 9.42 -4.08
N LEU A 133 17.78 9.05 -5.06
CA LEU A 133 17.89 7.76 -5.77
C LEU A 133 19.25 7.62 -6.45
N GLN A 134 19.71 8.67 -7.13
CA GLN A 134 21.01 8.68 -7.80
C GLN A 134 22.18 8.51 -6.82
N LYS A 135 22.10 9.13 -5.64
CA LYS A 135 23.11 8.93 -4.58
C LYS A 135 23.09 7.51 -4.04
N MET A 136 21.90 6.93 -3.83
CA MET A 136 21.75 5.54 -3.34
C MET A 136 22.30 4.50 -4.31
N LEU A 137 22.43 4.81 -5.61
CA LEU A 137 23.13 3.95 -6.58
C LEU A 137 24.65 3.85 -6.30
N SER A 138 25.21 4.82 -5.59
CA SER A 138 26.63 4.87 -5.25
C SER A 138 26.87 4.46 -3.79
N SER A 139 26.04 4.93 -2.86
CA SER A 139 26.09 4.59 -1.44
C SER A 139 24.83 5.06 -0.73
N ILE A 140 24.09 4.12 -0.12
CA ILE A 140 22.96 4.44 0.76
C ILE A 140 23.44 5.20 2.00
N TYR A 141 24.61 4.82 2.56
CA TYR A 141 25.21 5.52 3.70
C TYR A 141 25.44 7.00 3.41
N GLU A 142 26.08 7.34 2.29
CA GLU A 142 26.34 8.74 1.92
C GLU A 142 25.05 9.48 1.55
N ALA A 143 24.12 8.80 0.87
CA ALA A 143 22.80 9.35 0.56
C ALA A 143 22.02 9.73 1.82
N ALA A 144 22.17 8.95 2.88
CA ALA A 144 21.54 9.15 4.17
C ALA A 144 22.31 10.05 5.15
N VAL A 145 23.46 10.57 4.75
CA VAL A 145 24.38 11.35 5.61
C VAL A 145 24.78 10.53 6.85
N GLY A 146 24.98 9.23 6.64
CA GLY A 146 25.47 8.27 7.62
C GLY A 146 24.48 7.85 8.71
N ARG A 147 23.25 8.36 8.71
CA ARG A 147 22.26 8.05 9.77
C ARG A 147 20.94 7.54 9.24
N ASP A 148 20.38 6.58 9.96
CA ASP A 148 19.03 6.07 9.71
C ASP A 148 17.95 7.01 10.30
N HIS A 149 16.69 6.58 10.27
CA HIS A 149 15.55 7.35 10.80
C HIS A 149 15.64 7.57 12.32
N TYR A 150 16.16 6.60 13.06
CA TYR A 150 16.32 6.63 14.52
C TYR A 150 17.59 7.35 14.99
N GLY A 151 18.46 7.72 14.05
CA GLY A 151 19.74 8.38 14.32
C GLY A 151 20.90 7.42 14.59
N ASN A 152 20.73 6.12 14.37
CA ASN A 152 21.83 5.15 14.43
C ASN A 152 22.83 5.39 13.30
N ASP A 153 24.10 5.05 13.52
CA ASP A 153 25.09 5.05 12.46
C ASP A 153 24.85 3.85 11.54
N LEU A 154 24.53 4.15 10.28
CA LEU A 154 24.23 3.16 9.25
C LEU A 154 25.36 2.14 9.02
N LYS A 155 26.64 2.49 9.28
CA LYS A 155 27.77 1.55 9.19
C LYS A 155 27.72 0.43 10.23
N THR A 156 27.03 0.67 11.35
CA THR A 156 26.92 -0.32 12.43
C THR A 156 25.86 -1.37 12.15
N LEU A 157 24.99 -1.16 11.16
CA LEU A 157 23.90 -2.06 10.82
C LEU A 157 24.38 -3.15 9.84
N PRO A 158 24.36 -4.45 10.22
CA PRO A 158 24.83 -5.55 9.37
C PRO A 158 24.20 -5.57 7.97
N LEU A 159 22.89 -5.34 7.87
CA LEU A 159 22.15 -5.39 6.60
C LEU A 159 22.70 -4.40 5.56
N LEU A 160 23.09 -3.19 5.99
CA LEU A 160 23.63 -2.21 5.07
C LEU A 160 25.04 -2.55 4.59
N ASN A 161 25.83 -3.24 5.42
CA ASN A 161 27.16 -3.69 5.03
C ASN A 161 27.08 -4.78 3.94
N GLU A 162 26.01 -5.58 3.93
CA GLU A 162 25.72 -6.56 2.87
C GLU A 162 25.18 -5.90 1.59
N ALA A 163 24.29 -4.90 1.73
CA ALA A 163 23.70 -4.17 0.61
C ALA A 163 23.98 -2.65 0.72
N PRO A 164 25.20 -2.20 0.39
CA PRO A 164 25.61 -0.80 0.56
C PRO A 164 24.94 0.17 -0.43
N THR A 165 24.40 -0.33 -1.54
CA THR A 165 23.71 0.46 -2.56
C THR A 165 22.34 -0.11 -2.86
N ILE A 166 21.44 0.71 -3.41
CA ILE A 166 20.11 0.25 -3.83
C ILE A 166 20.19 -0.81 -4.95
N LYS A 167 21.32 -0.89 -5.66
CA LYS A 167 21.55 -1.89 -6.73
C LYS A 167 21.83 -3.28 -6.18
N ASP A 168 22.18 -3.38 -4.89
CA ASP A 168 22.45 -4.64 -4.23
C ASP A 168 21.15 -5.30 -3.70
N THR A 169 19.98 -4.69 -3.99
CA THR A 169 18.66 -5.25 -3.67
C THR A 169 18.14 -6.12 -4.82
N ASP A 170 17.42 -7.18 -4.48
CA ASP A 170 16.87 -8.14 -5.45
C ASP A 170 15.57 -7.63 -6.10
N ALA A 171 14.84 -6.75 -5.40
CA ALA A 171 13.60 -6.17 -5.87
C ALA A 171 13.33 -4.81 -5.23
N LEU A 172 12.58 -3.98 -5.95
CA LEU A 172 12.01 -2.73 -5.46
C LEU A 172 10.51 -2.91 -5.27
N PHE A 173 9.99 -2.49 -4.12
CA PHE A 173 8.56 -2.31 -3.92
C PHE A 173 8.31 -0.92 -3.37
N ILE A 174 7.58 -0.08 -4.11
CA ILE A 174 7.32 1.29 -3.71
C ILE A 174 5.82 1.54 -3.47
N PHE A 175 5.51 2.36 -2.48
CA PHE A 175 4.17 2.80 -2.09
C PHE A 175 4.06 4.29 -2.42
N VAL A 176 3.17 4.65 -3.35
CA VAL A 176 3.21 5.98 -3.98
C VAL A 176 1.83 6.64 -4.08
N THR A 177 1.75 7.90 -3.65
CA THR A 177 0.57 8.77 -3.86
C THR A 177 0.77 9.86 -4.92
N GLY A 178 1.97 10.05 -5.44
CA GLY A 178 2.26 11.12 -6.41
C GLY A 178 3.73 11.21 -6.81
N THR A 179 4.18 12.41 -7.17
CA THR A 179 5.56 12.69 -7.62
C THR A 179 6.34 13.48 -6.56
N PRO A 180 7.63 13.21 -6.30
CA PRO A 180 8.44 12.12 -6.86
C PRO A 180 7.92 10.72 -6.49
N GLY A 181 7.96 9.77 -7.41
CA GLY A 181 7.34 8.46 -7.26
C GLY A 181 7.85 7.45 -8.28
N GLU A 182 6.95 6.62 -8.82
CA GLU A 182 7.27 5.49 -9.69
C GLU A 182 8.11 5.87 -10.91
N ARG A 183 7.85 7.03 -11.52
CA ARG A 183 8.60 7.50 -12.69
C ARG A 183 10.08 7.74 -12.38
N GLN A 184 10.39 8.27 -11.19
CA GLN A 184 11.77 8.49 -10.75
C GLN A 184 12.48 7.17 -10.47
N TYR A 185 11.82 6.20 -9.84
CA TYR A 185 12.39 4.86 -9.65
C TYR A 185 12.63 4.15 -10.98
N ILE A 186 11.69 4.22 -11.92
CA ILE A 186 11.86 3.65 -13.27
C ILE A 186 13.06 4.28 -13.98
N ALA A 187 13.11 5.61 -14.01
CA ALA A 187 14.12 6.36 -14.76
C ALA A 187 15.53 6.22 -14.19
N HIS A 188 15.67 6.21 -12.86
CA HIS A 188 17.00 6.26 -12.22
C HIS A 188 17.49 4.92 -11.68
N VAL A 189 16.58 3.99 -11.32
CA VAL A 189 16.97 2.76 -10.61
C VAL A 189 16.58 1.50 -11.38
N SER A 190 15.28 1.26 -11.56
CA SER A 190 14.77 -0.02 -12.08
C SER A 190 15.19 -0.27 -13.52
N SER A 191 14.87 0.62 -14.48
CA SER A 191 15.18 0.38 -15.89
C SER A 191 16.68 0.40 -16.21
N PRO A 192 17.50 1.34 -15.68
CA PRO A 192 18.94 1.36 -15.97
C PRO A 192 19.71 0.17 -15.39
N HIS A 193 19.23 -0.40 -14.27
CA HIS A 193 19.92 -1.47 -13.55
C HIS A 193 19.21 -2.83 -13.61
N ASN A 194 18.10 -2.92 -14.36
CA ASN A 194 17.30 -4.13 -14.55
C ASN A 194 16.83 -4.76 -13.22
N ILE A 195 16.48 -3.92 -12.25
CA ILE A 195 15.96 -4.35 -10.95
C ILE A 195 14.43 -4.38 -11.04
N PRO A 196 13.75 -5.51 -10.77
CA PRO A 196 12.30 -5.59 -10.83
C PRO A 196 11.63 -4.58 -9.88
N LEU A 197 10.61 -3.89 -10.39
CA LEU A 197 9.86 -2.88 -9.64
C LEU A 197 8.39 -3.28 -9.52
N CYS A 198 7.91 -3.45 -8.30
CA CYS A 198 6.48 -3.50 -7.97
C CYS A 198 6.01 -2.17 -7.38
N VAL A 199 4.76 -1.80 -7.65
CA VAL A 199 4.20 -0.52 -7.21
C VAL A 199 2.86 -0.73 -6.52
N SER A 200 2.71 -0.19 -5.31
CA SER A 200 1.40 0.04 -4.70
C SER A 200 1.04 1.52 -4.87
N THR A 201 -0.13 1.80 -5.43
CA THR A 201 -0.59 3.17 -5.67
C THR A 201 -2.05 3.35 -5.32
N ILE A 202 -2.46 4.59 -5.02
CA ILE A 202 -3.84 4.95 -4.71
C ILE A 202 -4.74 4.79 -5.94
N SER A 203 -6.03 4.53 -5.70
CA SER A 203 -7.02 4.22 -6.74
C SER A 203 -7.07 5.27 -7.86
N VAL A 204 -6.89 6.56 -7.52
CA VAL A 204 -6.94 7.67 -8.48
C VAL A 204 -5.75 7.70 -9.45
N SER A 205 -4.62 7.09 -9.07
CA SER A 205 -3.38 7.06 -9.87
C SER A 205 -3.23 5.77 -10.69
N VAL A 206 -4.11 4.79 -10.48
CA VAL A 206 -4.11 3.52 -11.24
C VAL A 206 -4.12 3.73 -12.76
N PRO A 207 -4.95 4.63 -13.35
CA PRO A 207 -4.94 4.84 -14.80
C PRO A 207 -3.59 5.31 -15.35
N GLU A 208 -2.79 6.02 -14.54
CA GLU A 208 -1.46 6.51 -14.93
C GLU A 208 -0.40 5.40 -14.84
N LEU A 209 -0.55 4.47 -13.89
CA LEU A 209 0.36 3.34 -13.69
C LEU A 209 0.14 2.22 -14.72
N MET A 210 -1.09 2.00 -15.18
CA MET A 210 -1.43 0.87 -16.06
C MET A 210 -0.60 0.81 -17.36
N PRO A 211 -0.33 1.92 -18.09
CA PRO A 211 0.56 1.89 -19.26
C PRO A 211 1.98 1.44 -18.92
N LEU A 212 2.50 1.78 -17.73
CA LEU A 212 3.84 1.40 -17.29
C LEU A 212 3.92 -0.10 -16.98
N ILE A 213 2.86 -0.67 -16.41
CA ILE A 213 2.71 -2.12 -16.21
C ILE A 213 2.61 -2.84 -17.56
N GLN A 214 1.80 -2.35 -18.49
CA GLN A 214 1.64 -2.94 -19.82
C GLN A 214 2.94 -2.91 -20.64
N ALA A 215 3.71 -1.83 -20.50
CA ALA A 215 5.05 -1.68 -21.09
C ALA A 215 6.13 -2.51 -20.37
N ARG A 216 5.78 -3.22 -19.29
CA ARG A 216 6.70 -3.99 -18.42
C ARG A 216 7.82 -3.16 -17.79
N GLN A 217 7.60 -1.86 -17.62
CA GLN A 217 8.49 -1.00 -16.82
C GLN A 217 8.21 -1.15 -15.32
N VAL A 218 6.99 -1.57 -14.98
CA VAL A 218 6.58 -2.05 -13.66
C VAL A 218 6.18 -3.51 -13.80
N HIS A 219 6.68 -4.38 -12.92
CA HIS A 219 6.45 -5.82 -12.98
C HIS A 219 4.97 -6.16 -12.73
N ALA A 220 4.44 -5.66 -11.61
CA ALA A 220 3.05 -5.78 -11.20
C ALA A 220 2.73 -4.72 -10.14
N GLY A 221 1.46 -4.58 -9.77
CA GLY A 221 1.08 -3.61 -8.76
C GLY A 221 -0.09 -4.01 -7.87
N VAL A 222 -0.11 -3.41 -6.68
CA VAL A 222 -1.22 -3.49 -5.72
C VAL A 222 -2.02 -2.19 -5.85
N LEU A 223 -3.21 -2.30 -6.46
CA LEU A 223 -3.91 -1.14 -7.02
C LEU A 223 -5.04 -0.69 -6.10
N GLY A 224 -4.76 0.36 -5.32
CA GLY A 224 -5.68 0.99 -4.39
C GLY A 224 -6.13 0.08 -3.24
N MET A 225 -7.19 0.50 -2.53
CA MET A 225 -7.75 -0.28 -1.42
C MET A 225 -8.20 -1.69 -1.86
N LYS A 226 -8.73 -1.83 -3.07
CA LYS A 226 -9.15 -3.13 -3.61
C LYS A 226 -7.95 -4.08 -3.73
N GLY A 227 -6.85 -3.63 -4.36
CA GLY A 227 -5.64 -4.44 -4.46
C GLY A 227 -5.06 -4.78 -3.08
N ALA A 228 -5.08 -3.83 -2.14
CA ALA A 228 -4.62 -4.07 -0.78
C ALA A 228 -5.44 -5.15 -0.06
N ALA A 229 -6.78 -5.13 -0.20
CA ALA A 229 -7.67 -6.14 0.36
C ALA A 229 -7.47 -7.52 -0.29
N GLU A 230 -7.26 -7.56 -1.61
CA GLU A 230 -6.89 -8.80 -2.31
C GLU A 230 -5.57 -9.37 -1.76
N TYR A 231 -4.59 -8.51 -1.47
CA TYR A 231 -3.30 -8.95 -0.94
C TYR A 231 -3.40 -9.45 0.50
N GLU A 232 -4.18 -8.78 1.35
CA GLU A 232 -4.49 -9.25 2.71
C GLU A 232 -5.07 -10.68 2.69
N VAL A 233 -6.01 -10.94 1.77
CA VAL A 233 -6.61 -12.27 1.58
C VAL A 233 -5.59 -13.29 1.08
N LEU A 234 -4.73 -12.93 0.12
CA LEU A 234 -3.69 -13.82 -0.39
C LEU A 234 -2.65 -14.19 0.68
N VAL A 235 -2.28 -13.25 1.55
CA VAL A 235 -1.38 -13.48 2.69
C VAL A 235 -2.08 -14.22 3.83
N GLY A 236 -3.40 -14.44 3.75
CA GLY A 236 -4.18 -15.11 4.78
C GLY A 236 -4.28 -14.29 6.06
N ASN A 237 -4.19 -12.96 5.97
CA ASN A 237 -4.40 -12.05 7.09
C ASN A 237 -5.33 -10.90 6.69
N PRO A 238 -6.65 -11.17 6.50
CA PRO A 238 -7.66 -10.15 6.24
C PRO A 238 -7.64 -9.06 7.31
N GLY A 239 -7.65 -7.80 6.89
CA GLY A 239 -7.47 -6.67 7.79
C GLY A 239 -8.29 -5.45 7.38
N SER A 240 -7.68 -4.28 7.56
CA SER A 240 -8.35 -2.99 7.40
C SER A 240 -8.80 -2.72 5.96
N ALA A 241 -8.09 -3.20 4.93
CA ALA A 241 -8.51 -3.02 3.56
C ALA A 241 -9.72 -3.90 3.22
N THR A 242 -9.71 -5.16 3.67
CA THR A 242 -10.84 -6.09 3.53
C THR A 242 -12.09 -5.55 4.24
N ALA A 243 -11.94 -5.04 5.47
CA ALA A 243 -13.04 -4.38 6.18
C ALA A 243 -13.51 -3.10 5.47
N GLY A 244 -12.59 -2.34 4.89
CA GLY A 244 -12.91 -1.18 4.04
C GLY A 244 -13.73 -1.55 2.81
N MET A 245 -13.40 -2.67 2.15
CA MET A 245 -14.15 -3.19 1.00
C MET A 245 -15.57 -3.64 1.36
N ASP A 246 -15.75 -4.26 2.53
CA ASP A 246 -17.09 -4.56 3.06
C ASP A 246 -17.88 -3.27 3.29
N ALA A 247 -17.28 -2.29 3.98
CA ALA A 247 -17.92 -1.00 4.27
C ALA A 247 -18.35 -0.26 2.99
N GLN A 248 -17.51 -0.26 1.94
CA GLN A 248 -17.86 0.32 0.64
C GLN A 248 -19.02 -0.46 -0.01
N SER A 249 -18.99 -1.79 0.01
CA SER A 249 -20.01 -2.63 -0.60
C SER A 249 -21.38 -2.43 0.03
N PHE A 250 -21.46 -2.44 1.38
CA PHE A 250 -22.71 -2.19 2.09
C PHE A 250 -23.20 -0.74 1.92
N SER A 251 -22.29 0.23 1.89
CA SER A 251 -22.62 1.63 1.60
C SER A 251 -23.24 1.80 0.22
N HIS A 252 -22.63 1.19 -0.81
CA HIS A 252 -23.17 1.24 -2.17
C HIS A 252 -24.53 0.53 -2.27
N ALA A 253 -24.68 -0.65 -1.63
CA ALA A 253 -25.96 -1.35 -1.58
C ALA A 253 -27.05 -0.49 -0.95
N LEU A 254 -26.76 0.19 0.16
CA LEU A 254 -27.70 1.09 0.83
C LEU A 254 -28.08 2.29 -0.07
N ILE A 255 -27.11 2.90 -0.76
CA ILE A 255 -27.37 3.98 -1.72
C ILE A 255 -28.28 3.49 -2.86
N ILE A 256 -28.02 2.30 -3.41
CA ILE A 256 -28.86 1.70 -4.46
C ILE A 256 -30.31 1.52 -3.96
N VAL A 257 -30.48 1.03 -2.73
CA VAL A 257 -31.82 0.91 -2.10
C VAL A 257 -32.50 2.28 -2.02
N PHE A 258 -31.81 3.33 -1.59
CA PHE A 258 -32.38 4.68 -1.55
C PHE A 258 -32.74 5.22 -2.93
N ILE A 259 -31.93 4.96 -3.95
CA ILE A 259 -32.23 5.34 -5.34
C ILE A 259 -33.50 4.64 -5.81
N ILE A 260 -33.65 3.33 -5.57
CA ILE A 260 -34.84 2.56 -5.93
C ILE A 260 -36.08 3.12 -5.21
N LEU A 261 -35.99 3.34 -3.89
CA LEU A 261 -37.09 3.89 -3.11
C LEU A 261 -37.49 5.30 -3.56
N GLY A 262 -36.51 6.14 -3.89
CA GLY A 262 -36.74 7.49 -4.42
C GLY A 262 -37.45 7.45 -5.79
N ASN A 263 -36.99 6.59 -6.69
CA ASN A 263 -37.60 6.41 -8.02
C ASN A 263 -39.03 5.85 -7.92
N LEU A 264 -39.27 4.84 -7.07
CA LEU A 264 -40.60 4.31 -6.81
C LEU A 264 -41.52 5.39 -6.20
N GLY A 265 -41.00 6.15 -5.23
CA GLY A 265 -41.70 7.28 -4.64
C GLY A 265 -42.15 8.29 -5.69
N TYR A 266 -41.23 8.71 -6.57
CA TYR A 266 -41.51 9.63 -7.68
C TYR A 266 -42.59 9.09 -8.63
N LEU A 267 -42.43 7.86 -9.14
CA LEU A 267 -43.38 7.25 -10.09
C LEU A 267 -44.80 7.15 -9.49
N LEU A 268 -44.90 6.70 -8.24
CA LEU A 268 -46.19 6.54 -7.55
C LEU A 268 -46.85 7.87 -7.17
N THR A 269 -46.09 8.97 -7.07
CA THR A 269 -46.65 10.32 -6.91
C THR A 269 -46.96 11.04 -8.23
N ARG A 270 -46.42 10.57 -9.36
CA ARG A 270 -46.65 11.19 -10.69
C ARG A 270 -47.98 10.78 -11.32
N GLU A 271 -48.56 9.65 -10.91
CA GLU A 271 -49.88 9.18 -11.36
C GLU A 271 -51.07 9.78 -10.56
N LYS A 272 -50.84 10.84 -9.79
CA LYS A 272 -51.88 11.68 -9.19
C LYS A 272 -51.69 13.13 -9.60
#